data_AF-A0A218QL75-F1
#
_entry.id   AF-A0A218QL75-F1
#
_cell.length_a   1.000
_cell.length_b   1.000
_cell.length_c   1.000
_cell.angle_alpha   90.00
_cell.angle_beta   90.00
_cell.angle_gamma   90.00
#
_symmetry.space_group_name_H-M   'P 1'
#
loop_
_entity.id
_entity.type
_entity.pdbx_description
1 polymer ?
#
loop_
_entity_poly.entity_id
_entity_poly.type
_entity_poly.pdbx_seq_one_letter_code
_entity_poly.pdbx_strand_id
1 'polypeptide(L)'
;MQQHGQSTVVITGASSGVGLQAARALAQTKQWHVVMACRDIPKTQKAAQTVGMPQDSYTIMHLDLASLESVRQFVKNFRESGKSLDALVCNAAVYMPLLKEPLYSEDGYELSVATNHLGHFLLCNLMLEDLKKSSASQPRLIILGTVTANPKELGGKIPIPAPPDLGELQGFEAGFKAPISMINGKKFKPGKAYKDSKLCNVLTMRELHRRYHESTNIVFSSLYPGCVATTALFRNHYPLFQKIFPLFQKNITGGFVSEELAGDRVAEVVANPEYNKSGMYWSWGNRQKEGRKSFVQEVSNEASDDDKAKKLWDLSAKLVGIA
;
A
#
# COMPACT_ATOMS: atom_id res chain seq x y z
N MET A 1 -20.58 -28.42 -12.07
CA MET A 1 -20.10 -27.03 -11.88
C MET A 1 -19.66 -26.92 -10.42
N GLN A 2 -18.36 -26.84 -10.14
CA GLN A 2 -17.88 -26.63 -8.78
C GLN A 2 -18.32 -25.22 -8.34
N GLN A 3 -19.17 -25.13 -7.30
CA GLN A 3 -19.39 -23.88 -6.60
C GLN A 3 -18.03 -23.39 -6.09
N HIS A 4 -17.43 -22.43 -6.76
CA HIS A 4 -16.26 -21.76 -6.22
C HIS A 4 -16.74 -20.96 -5.01
N GLY A 5 -16.22 -21.28 -3.83
CA GLY A 5 -16.48 -20.48 -2.63
C GLY A 5 -16.11 -19.02 -2.88
N GLN A 6 -16.77 -18.11 -2.17
CA GLN A 6 -16.49 -16.68 -2.24
C GLN A 6 -15.01 -16.41 -1.89
N SER A 7 -14.27 -15.80 -2.81
CA SER A 7 -12.84 -15.47 -2.59
C SER A 7 -12.70 -14.39 -1.53
N THR A 8 -11.65 -14.41 -0.73
CA THR A 8 -11.46 -13.42 0.33
C THR A 8 -10.26 -12.53 0.05
N VAL A 9 -10.47 -11.22 0.19
CA VAL A 9 -9.43 -10.19 0.06
C VAL A 9 -9.30 -9.38 1.34
N VAL A 10 -8.08 -9.21 1.83
CA VAL A 10 -7.76 -8.26 2.91
C VAL A 10 -7.30 -6.94 2.30
N ILE A 11 -7.92 -5.82 2.70
CA ILE A 11 -7.52 -4.48 2.25
C ILE A 11 -7.18 -3.62 3.47
N THR A 12 -5.93 -3.18 3.57
CA THR A 12 -5.50 -2.27 4.63
C THR A 12 -5.98 -0.84 4.36
N GLY A 13 -6.46 -0.15 5.39
CA GLY A 13 -6.88 1.24 5.28
C GLY A 13 -8.14 1.44 4.43
N ALA A 14 -9.07 0.50 4.47
CA ALA A 14 -10.32 0.52 3.72
C ALA A 14 -11.40 1.48 4.28
N SER A 15 -11.07 2.37 5.22
CA SER A 15 -12.04 3.30 5.84
C SER A 15 -12.23 4.63 5.08
N SER A 16 -11.48 4.86 4.00
CA SER A 16 -11.56 6.08 3.18
C SER A 16 -10.81 5.92 1.86
N GLY A 17 -11.07 6.80 0.89
CA GLY A 17 -10.26 6.93 -0.31
C GLY A 17 -10.25 5.67 -1.18
N VAL A 18 -9.10 5.41 -1.80
CA VAL A 18 -8.87 4.27 -2.71
C VAL A 18 -9.23 2.94 -2.08
N GLY A 19 -8.81 2.68 -0.84
CA GLY A 19 -9.08 1.41 -0.16
C GLY A 19 -10.58 1.16 0.06
N LEU A 20 -11.35 2.20 0.40
CA LEU A 20 -12.80 2.09 0.56
C LEU A 20 -13.50 1.81 -0.77
N GLN A 21 -13.09 2.51 -1.83
CA GLN A 21 -13.68 2.33 -3.16
C GLN A 21 -13.30 0.98 -3.78
N ALA A 22 -12.08 0.49 -3.54
CA ALA A 22 -11.68 -0.86 -3.91
C ALA A 22 -12.49 -1.93 -3.17
N ALA A 23 -12.68 -1.75 -1.86
CA ALA A 23 -13.52 -2.62 -1.05
C ALA A 23 -14.96 -2.65 -1.58
N ARG A 24 -15.54 -1.49 -1.89
CA ARG A 24 -16.87 -1.36 -2.51
C ARG A 24 -16.95 -2.09 -3.84
N ALA A 25 -16.03 -1.82 -4.76
CA ALA A 25 -16.03 -2.41 -6.09
C ALA A 25 -15.94 -3.94 -6.05
N LEU A 26 -15.04 -4.49 -5.22
CA LEU A 26 -14.90 -5.94 -5.05
C LEU A 26 -16.14 -6.57 -4.39
N ALA A 27 -16.65 -5.97 -3.32
CA ALA A 27 -17.85 -6.42 -2.62
C ALA A 27 -19.08 -6.48 -3.54
N GLN A 28 -19.25 -5.49 -4.44
CA GLN A 28 -20.39 -5.43 -5.36
C GLN A 28 -20.41 -6.56 -6.39
N THR A 29 -19.25 -7.17 -6.70
CA THR A 29 -19.19 -8.33 -7.61
C THR A 29 -19.85 -9.58 -7.05
N LYS A 30 -20.06 -9.65 -5.72
CA LYS A 30 -20.51 -10.84 -4.96
C LYS A 30 -19.58 -12.06 -5.05
N GLN A 31 -18.44 -11.94 -5.73
CA GLN A 31 -17.42 -12.99 -5.83
C GLN A 31 -16.38 -12.86 -4.71
N TRP A 32 -16.26 -11.65 -4.14
CA TRP A 32 -15.29 -11.35 -3.10
C TRP A 32 -15.96 -11.07 -1.75
N HIS A 33 -15.35 -11.57 -0.69
CA HIS A 33 -15.55 -11.15 0.69
C HIS A 33 -14.39 -10.23 1.08
N VAL A 34 -14.69 -9.01 1.51
CA VAL A 34 -13.66 -8.02 1.83
C VAL A 34 -13.41 -7.94 3.33
N VAL A 35 -12.21 -8.30 3.78
CA VAL A 35 -11.76 -7.98 5.13
C VAL A 35 -11.19 -6.57 5.14
N MET A 36 -11.95 -5.64 5.70
CA MET A 36 -11.58 -4.23 5.86
C MET A 36 -10.68 -4.08 7.08
N ALA A 37 -9.37 -4.10 6.88
CA ALA A 37 -8.38 -4.01 7.94
C ALA A 37 -8.08 -2.54 8.29
N CYS A 38 -8.68 -2.05 9.38
CA CYS A 38 -8.75 -0.63 9.71
C CYS A 38 -8.56 -0.36 11.21
N ARG A 39 -7.90 0.75 11.54
CA ARG A 39 -7.70 1.19 12.94
C ARG A 39 -8.98 1.66 13.65
N ASP A 40 -9.91 2.26 12.91
CA ASP A 40 -11.10 2.92 13.47
C ASP A 40 -12.35 2.17 12.98
N ILE A 41 -12.84 1.26 13.81
CA ILE A 41 -13.97 0.37 13.49
C ILE A 41 -15.27 1.18 13.27
N PRO A 42 -15.70 2.09 14.17
CA PRO A 42 -16.91 2.88 13.95
C PRO A 42 -16.88 3.72 12.68
N LYS A 43 -15.75 4.38 12.39
CA LYS A 43 -15.58 5.12 11.12
C LYS A 43 -15.71 4.20 9.92
N THR A 44 -15.10 3.01 9.98
CA THR A 44 -15.12 2.05 8.87
C THR A 44 -16.53 1.53 8.62
N GLN A 45 -17.29 1.22 9.67
CA GLN A 45 -18.68 0.79 9.56
C GLN A 45 -19.55 1.85 8.86
N LYS A 46 -19.43 3.11 9.29
CA LYS A 46 -20.14 4.23 8.67
C LYS A 46 -19.74 4.41 7.21
N ALA A 47 -18.45 4.30 6.90
CA ALA A 47 -17.93 4.45 5.54
C ALA A 47 -18.47 3.36 4.60
N ALA A 48 -18.46 2.10 5.02
CA ALA A 48 -18.99 0.98 4.24
C ALA A 48 -20.49 1.13 3.93
N GLN A 49 -21.28 1.58 4.92
CA GLN A 49 -22.71 1.90 4.74
C GLN A 49 -22.92 3.07 3.76
N THR A 50 -22.13 4.14 3.90
CA THR A 50 -22.24 5.35 3.06
C THR A 50 -22.02 5.05 1.58
N VAL A 51 -21.11 4.12 1.27
CA VAL A 51 -20.82 3.72 -0.12
C VAL A 51 -21.65 2.50 -0.59
N GLY A 52 -22.62 2.06 0.21
CA GLY A 52 -23.58 1.03 -0.17
C GLY A 52 -22.99 -0.38 -0.29
N MET A 53 -22.00 -0.75 0.53
CA MET A 53 -21.49 -2.12 0.56
C MET A 53 -22.54 -3.10 1.13
N PRO A 54 -22.81 -4.24 0.49
CA PRO A 54 -23.71 -5.27 1.02
C PRO A 54 -23.25 -5.78 2.39
N GLN A 55 -24.15 -5.91 3.37
CA GLN A 55 -23.81 -6.20 4.77
C GLN A 55 -23.01 -7.50 4.97
N ASP A 56 -23.26 -8.53 4.16
CA ASP A 56 -22.59 -9.84 4.25
C ASP A 56 -21.36 -9.97 3.33
N SER A 57 -20.99 -8.91 2.62
CA SER A 57 -19.86 -8.91 1.67
C SER A 57 -18.53 -8.48 2.28
N TYR A 58 -18.52 -8.09 3.57
CA TYR A 58 -17.31 -7.63 4.24
C TYR A 58 -17.28 -7.97 5.72
N THR A 59 -16.07 -7.95 6.30
CA THR A 59 -15.84 -8.01 7.74
C THR A 59 -14.86 -6.91 8.10
N ILE A 60 -15.14 -6.16 9.15
CA ILE A 60 -14.21 -5.14 9.65
C ILE A 60 -13.35 -5.77 10.75
N MET A 61 -12.04 -5.65 10.62
CA MET A 61 -11.08 -6.15 11.61
C MET A 61 -10.09 -5.05 11.98
N HIS A 62 -9.76 -4.97 13.27
CA HIS A 62 -8.84 -3.95 13.77
C HIS A 62 -7.43 -4.20 13.27
N LEU A 63 -6.81 -3.18 12.68
CA LEU A 63 -5.40 -3.15 12.29
C LEU A 63 -4.85 -1.73 12.42
N ASP A 64 -3.90 -1.54 13.32
CA ASP A 64 -3.00 -0.39 13.32
C ASP A 64 -1.61 -0.79 12.82
N LEU A 65 -1.21 -0.28 11.66
CA LEU A 65 0.09 -0.56 11.06
C LEU A 65 1.25 0.18 11.77
N ALA A 66 0.95 1.14 12.65
CA ALA A 66 1.94 1.80 13.49
C ALA A 66 2.25 1.02 14.79
N SER A 67 1.73 -0.20 14.94
CA SER A 67 2.00 -1.09 16.07
C SER A 67 2.25 -2.50 15.55
N LEU A 68 3.49 -3.00 15.66
CA LEU A 68 3.82 -4.35 15.18
C LEU A 68 3.03 -5.44 15.92
N GLU A 69 2.69 -5.20 17.19
CA GLU A 69 1.80 -6.08 17.95
C GLU A 69 0.37 -6.07 17.38
N SER A 70 -0.16 -4.90 17.02
CA SER A 70 -1.47 -4.84 16.36
C SER A 70 -1.49 -5.60 15.02
N VAL A 71 -0.38 -5.61 14.27
CA VAL A 71 -0.25 -6.42 13.04
C VAL A 71 -0.33 -7.91 13.35
N ARG A 72 0.39 -8.38 14.39
CA ARG A 72 0.36 -9.79 14.81
C ARG A 72 -1.04 -10.20 15.29
N GLN A 73 -1.69 -9.36 16.08
CA GLN A 73 -3.05 -9.61 16.57
C GLN A 73 -4.08 -9.62 15.42
N PHE A 74 -3.93 -8.75 14.42
CA PHE A 74 -4.78 -8.80 13.22
C PHE A 74 -4.65 -10.14 12.50
N VAL A 75 -3.43 -10.64 12.28
CA VAL A 75 -3.20 -11.93 11.62
C VAL A 75 -3.79 -13.09 12.43
N LYS A 76 -3.64 -13.05 13.77
CA LYS A 76 -4.27 -14.03 14.66
C LYS A 76 -5.80 -14.02 14.51
N ASN A 77 -6.42 -12.85 14.61
CA ASN A 77 -7.88 -12.70 14.47
C ASN A 77 -8.38 -13.13 13.09
N PHE A 78 -7.62 -12.82 12.02
CA PHE A 78 -7.94 -13.26 10.67
C PHE A 78 -7.97 -14.79 10.57
N ARG A 79 -6.95 -15.48 11.12
CA ARG A 79 -6.88 -16.94 11.15
C ARG A 79 -8.00 -17.57 11.98
N GLU A 80 -8.32 -16.98 13.14
CA GLU A 80 -9.43 -17.42 14.01
C GLU A 80 -10.79 -17.27 13.33
N SER A 81 -10.93 -16.36 12.35
CA SER A 81 -12.17 -16.22 11.58
C SER A 81 -12.46 -17.39 10.63
N GLY A 82 -11.46 -18.26 10.37
CA GLY A 82 -11.59 -19.41 9.46
C GLY A 82 -11.69 -19.06 7.98
N LYS A 83 -11.54 -17.78 7.59
CA LYS A 83 -11.55 -17.36 6.19
C LYS A 83 -10.24 -17.74 5.49
N SER A 84 -10.33 -18.15 4.23
CA SER A 84 -9.16 -18.26 3.34
C SER A 84 -8.62 -16.87 2.99
N LEU A 85 -7.40 -16.78 2.46
CA LEU A 85 -6.84 -15.54 1.93
C LEU A 85 -6.46 -15.75 0.47
N ASP A 86 -7.15 -15.08 -0.44
CA ASP A 86 -6.90 -15.18 -1.88
C ASP A 86 -6.24 -13.91 -2.42
N ALA A 87 -6.45 -12.77 -1.76
CA ALA A 87 -5.70 -11.56 -2.05
C ALA A 87 -5.38 -10.70 -0.81
N LEU A 88 -4.21 -10.06 -0.82
CA LEU A 88 -3.83 -9.04 0.16
C LEU A 88 -3.50 -7.73 -0.57
N VAL A 89 -4.15 -6.64 -0.17
CA VAL A 89 -3.93 -5.29 -0.70
C VAL A 89 -3.37 -4.39 0.39
N CYS A 90 -2.07 -4.08 0.29
CA CYS A 90 -1.38 -3.12 1.14
C CYS A 90 -1.61 -1.69 0.61
N ASN A 91 -2.75 -1.11 0.99
CA ASN A 91 -3.21 0.20 0.52
C ASN A 91 -2.93 1.34 1.52
N ALA A 92 -3.03 1.08 2.82
CA ALA A 92 -2.95 2.10 3.86
C ALA A 92 -1.69 2.97 3.74
N ALA A 93 -1.83 4.26 4.01
CA ALA A 93 -0.68 5.15 4.13
C ALA A 93 -1.00 6.35 5.02
N VAL A 94 0.04 6.86 5.67
CA VAL A 94 0.05 8.15 6.34
C VAL A 94 1.02 9.08 5.65
N TYR A 95 0.65 10.36 5.62
CA TYR A 95 1.46 11.44 5.09
C TYR A 95 1.27 12.65 6.00
N MET A 96 2.37 13.13 6.58
CA MET A 96 2.39 14.19 7.59
C MET A 96 3.30 15.35 7.18
N PRO A 97 3.01 16.05 6.06
CA PRO A 97 3.95 16.98 5.41
C PRO A 97 4.36 18.20 6.24
N LEU A 98 3.53 18.60 7.21
CA LEU A 98 3.72 19.83 7.98
C LEU A 98 4.43 19.61 9.31
N LEU A 99 4.85 18.37 9.61
CA LEU A 99 5.63 18.08 10.81
C LEU A 99 7.00 18.75 10.73
N LYS A 100 7.39 19.40 11.83
CA LYS A 100 8.74 19.94 12.01
C LYS A 100 9.69 18.92 12.63
N GLU A 101 9.16 18.09 13.52
CA GLU A 101 9.87 17.02 14.22
C GLU A 101 9.21 15.66 13.90
N PRO A 102 9.97 14.55 13.92
CA PRO A 102 9.42 13.23 13.66
C PRO A 102 8.44 12.81 14.75
N LEU A 103 7.40 12.09 14.36
CA LEU A 103 6.59 11.28 15.26
C LEU A 103 7.13 9.85 15.24
N TYR A 104 6.99 9.16 16.36
CA TYR A 104 7.41 7.77 16.49
C TYR A 104 6.19 6.87 16.75
N SER A 105 6.25 5.67 16.19
CA SER A 105 5.30 4.59 16.42
C SER A 105 5.44 4.04 17.85
N GLU A 106 4.53 3.16 18.28
CA GLU A 106 4.65 2.49 19.60
C GLU A 106 5.96 1.70 19.71
N ASP A 107 6.41 1.14 18.59
CA ASP A 107 7.69 0.45 18.47
C ASP A 107 8.91 1.40 18.37
N GLY A 108 8.72 2.72 18.48
CA GLY A 108 9.82 3.69 18.45
C GLY A 108 10.44 3.97 17.08
N TYR A 109 9.75 3.63 15.98
CA TYR A 109 10.18 3.90 14.59
C TYR A 109 9.51 5.16 14.03
N GLU A 110 10.16 5.89 13.11
CA GLU A 110 9.52 7.06 12.49
C GLU A 110 8.17 6.69 11.85
N LEU A 111 7.12 7.45 12.16
CA LEU A 111 5.73 7.06 11.93
C LEU A 111 5.39 6.76 10.46
N SER A 112 5.92 7.53 9.51
CA SER A 112 5.65 7.33 8.08
C SER A 112 6.23 6.01 7.59
N VAL A 113 7.50 5.73 7.89
CA VAL A 113 8.18 4.48 7.54
C VAL A 113 7.59 3.30 8.32
N ALA A 114 7.31 3.48 9.61
CA ALA A 114 6.69 2.47 10.46
C ALA A 114 5.35 2.00 9.88
N THR A 115 4.47 2.94 9.57
CA THR A 115 3.11 2.63 9.10
C THR A 115 3.09 2.15 7.65
N ASN A 116 3.77 2.86 6.75
CA ASN A 116 3.63 2.63 5.31
C ASN A 116 4.44 1.43 4.82
N HIS A 117 5.59 1.17 5.46
CA HIS A 117 6.54 0.10 5.10
C HIS A 117 6.62 -0.98 6.17
N LEU A 118 7.14 -0.72 7.38
CA LEU A 118 7.45 -1.79 8.36
C LEU A 118 6.22 -2.60 8.79
N GLY A 119 5.10 -1.94 9.09
CA GLY A 119 3.85 -2.62 9.42
C GLY A 119 3.32 -3.49 8.28
N HIS A 120 3.39 -2.98 7.04
CA HIS A 120 3.03 -3.77 5.85
C HIS A 120 4.01 -4.90 5.56
N PHE A 121 5.31 -4.68 5.76
CA PHE A 121 6.35 -5.68 5.58
C PHE A 121 6.11 -6.87 6.52
N LEU A 122 5.84 -6.59 7.80
CA LEU A 122 5.46 -7.62 8.76
C LEU A 122 4.15 -8.32 8.34
N LEU A 123 3.12 -7.57 7.97
CA LEU A 123 1.84 -8.12 7.52
C LEU A 123 2.00 -9.06 6.33
N CYS A 124 2.76 -8.64 5.29
CA CYS A 124 3.02 -9.43 4.09
C CYS A 124 3.72 -10.75 4.43
N ASN A 125 4.76 -10.71 5.27
CA ASN A 125 5.50 -11.91 5.66
C ASN A 125 4.65 -12.87 6.49
N LEU A 126 3.85 -12.36 7.44
CA LEU A 126 2.98 -13.21 8.26
C LEU A 126 1.85 -13.84 7.43
N MET A 127 1.22 -13.06 6.54
CA MET A 127 0.09 -13.51 5.72
C MET A 127 0.49 -14.31 4.48
N LEU A 128 1.79 -14.39 4.17
CA LEU A 128 2.31 -15.21 3.08
C LEU A 128 1.92 -16.69 3.27
N GLU A 129 1.96 -17.19 4.50
CA GLU A 129 1.53 -18.56 4.82
C GLU A 129 0.03 -18.79 4.60
N ASP A 130 -0.78 -17.74 4.75
CA ASP A 130 -2.21 -17.80 4.49
C ASP A 130 -2.49 -17.79 2.97
N LEU A 131 -1.75 -16.98 2.19
CA LEU A 131 -1.81 -16.99 0.72
C LEU A 131 -1.34 -18.33 0.12
N LYS A 132 -0.31 -18.97 0.69
CA LYS A 132 0.16 -20.30 0.25
C LYS A 132 -0.89 -21.40 0.41
N LYS A 133 -1.86 -21.20 1.32
CA LYS A 133 -2.98 -22.12 1.56
C LYS A 133 -4.22 -21.79 0.71
N SER A 134 -4.18 -20.71 -0.06
CA SER A 134 -5.27 -20.34 -0.96
C SER A 134 -5.56 -21.46 -1.95
N SER A 135 -6.84 -21.72 -2.19
CA SER A 135 -7.30 -22.58 -3.28
C SER A 135 -7.55 -21.80 -4.58
N ALA A 136 -7.36 -20.48 -4.59
CA ALA A 136 -7.49 -19.68 -5.80
C ALA A 136 -6.42 -20.10 -6.80
N SER A 137 -6.75 -20.08 -8.09
CA SER A 137 -5.80 -20.44 -9.15
C SER A 137 -4.59 -19.51 -9.17
N GLN A 138 -4.76 -18.26 -8.74
CA GLN A 138 -3.71 -17.26 -8.63
C GLN A 138 -3.93 -16.31 -7.45
N PRO A 139 -3.48 -16.69 -6.24
CA PRO A 139 -3.48 -15.78 -5.09
C PRO A 139 -2.60 -14.55 -5.38
N ARG A 140 -3.01 -13.38 -4.87
CA ARG A 140 -2.32 -12.10 -5.19
C ARG A 140 -1.93 -11.31 -3.94
N LEU A 141 -0.74 -10.73 -3.97
CA LEU A 141 -0.32 -9.72 -2.99
C LEU A 141 0.04 -8.44 -3.74
N ILE A 142 -0.72 -7.40 -3.47
CA ILE A 142 -0.68 -6.13 -4.19
C ILE A 142 -0.30 -5.00 -3.24
N ILE A 143 0.76 -4.26 -3.59
CA ILE A 143 1.24 -3.12 -2.78
C ILE A 143 1.00 -1.80 -3.52
N LEU A 144 0.32 -0.86 -2.88
CA LEU A 144 0.09 0.47 -3.45
C LEU A 144 1.39 1.28 -3.42
N GLY A 145 1.96 1.46 -4.61
CA GLY A 145 3.10 2.31 -4.85
C GLY A 145 2.71 3.77 -5.03
N THR A 146 3.66 4.58 -5.47
CA THR A 146 3.40 5.95 -5.91
C THR A 146 4.40 6.34 -6.98
N VAL A 147 3.90 7.03 -8.01
CA VAL A 147 4.77 7.71 -8.97
C VAL A 147 5.64 8.77 -8.27
N THR A 148 5.21 9.32 -7.14
CA THR A 148 5.99 10.35 -6.42
C THR A 148 7.35 9.84 -5.91
N ALA A 149 7.55 8.52 -5.86
CA ALA A 149 8.81 7.88 -5.53
C ALA A 149 9.69 7.62 -6.77
N ASN A 150 9.17 7.83 -7.98
CA ASN A 150 9.95 7.74 -9.21
C ASN A 150 10.40 9.14 -9.66
N PRO A 151 11.65 9.56 -9.39
CA PRO A 151 12.17 10.86 -9.81
C PRO A 151 12.22 11.04 -11.34
N LYS A 152 12.12 9.95 -12.13
CA LYS A 152 12.02 10.02 -13.60
C LYS A 152 10.68 10.62 -14.07
N GLU A 153 9.66 10.60 -13.22
CA GLU A 153 8.31 11.06 -13.53
C GLU A 153 8.05 12.49 -13.03
N LEU A 154 7.16 13.21 -13.72
CA LEU A 154 6.73 14.57 -13.29
C LEU A 154 6.15 14.57 -11.87
N GLY A 155 5.40 13.52 -11.49
CA GLY A 155 4.90 13.34 -10.13
C GLY A 155 5.99 13.09 -9.09
N GLY A 156 7.17 12.62 -9.49
CA GLY A 156 8.35 12.51 -8.62
C GLY A 156 8.95 13.86 -8.23
N LYS A 157 8.68 14.91 -9.02
CA LYS A 157 9.20 16.27 -8.87
C LYS A 157 8.22 17.22 -8.13
N ILE A 158 6.91 16.97 -8.19
CA ILE A 158 5.85 17.82 -7.61
C ILE A 158 4.75 16.89 -7.06
N PRO A 159 4.17 17.06 -5.84
CA PRO A 159 4.21 18.24 -4.95
C PRO A 159 5.26 18.20 -3.82
N ILE A 160 5.91 17.05 -3.62
CA ILE A 160 6.94 16.88 -2.59
C ILE A 160 8.31 17.13 -3.25
N PRO A 161 9.09 18.16 -2.85
CA PRO A 161 10.28 18.56 -3.61
C PRO A 161 11.46 17.58 -3.51
N ALA A 162 11.66 16.94 -2.36
CA ALA A 162 12.79 16.03 -2.17
C ALA A 162 12.50 14.66 -2.79
N PRO A 163 13.35 14.10 -3.68
CA PRO A 163 13.21 12.71 -4.14
C PRO A 163 13.46 11.73 -2.98
N PRO A 164 12.99 10.47 -3.09
CA PRO A 164 13.45 9.44 -2.16
C PRO A 164 14.96 9.22 -2.33
N ASP A 165 15.61 8.81 -1.25
CA ASP A 165 17.04 8.44 -1.21
C ASP A 165 17.25 7.59 0.04
N LEU A 166 17.37 6.27 -0.13
CA LEU A 166 17.58 5.36 1.00
C LEU A 166 19.03 5.32 1.46
N GLY A 167 19.95 6.00 0.75
CA GLY A 167 21.38 5.91 0.99
C GLY A 167 21.83 4.44 1.01
N GLU A 168 22.68 4.11 1.99
CA GLU A 168 23.10 2.74 2.26
C GLU A 168 22.30 2.10 3.40
N LEU A 169 21.12 2.65 3.70
CA LEU A 169 20.22 2.20 4.77
C LEU A 169 20.83 2.31 6.18
N GLN A 170 21.73 3.27 6.41
CA GLN A 170 22.45 3.43 7.67
C GLN A 170 21.53 3.59 8.89
N GLY A 171 20.37 4.24 8.72
CA GLY A 171 19.38 4.38 9.78
C GLY A 171 18.74 3.04 10.15
N PHE A 172 18.51 2.16 9.17
CA PHE A 172 18.02 0.80 9.41
C PHE A 172 19.10 -0.10 10.01
N GLU A 173 20.34 0.00 9.53
CA GLU A 173 21.49 -0.73 10.11
C GLU A 173 21.70 -0.39 11.59
N ALA A 174 21.50 0.88 11.95
CA ALA A 174 21.57 1.35 13.33
C ALA A 174 20.31 1.05 14.17
N GLY A 175 19.38 0.23 13.67
CA GLY A 175 18.20 -0.25 14.40
C GLY A 175 16.96 0.66 14.32
N PHE A 176 17.05 1.80 13.62
CA PHE A 176 15.94 2.74 13.30
C PHE A 176 15.10 3.26 14.47
N LYS A 177 15.52 3.04 15.73
CA LYS A 177 14.86 3.58 16.92
C LYS A 177 15.12 5.07 17.07
N ALA A 178 14.19 5.78 17.70
CA ALA A 178 14.40 7.17 18.13
C ALA A 178 15.79 7.33 18.80
N PRO A 179 16.59 8.35 18.43
CA PRO A 179 16.22 9.54 17.64
C PRO A 179 16.41 9.41 16.11
N ILE A 180 16.68 8.22 15.58
CA ILE A 180 16.81 8.00 14.12
C ILE A 180 15.46 8.21 13.44
N SER A 181 15.42 9.03 12.40
CA SER A 181 14.16 9.47 11.77
C SER A 181 14.12 9.33 10.25
N MET A 182 15.20 8.89 9.62
CA MET A 182 15.27 8.68 8.17
C MET A 182 16.06 7.39 7.88
N ILE A 183 15.67 6.66 6.83
CA ILE A 183 16.26 5.35 6.47
C ILE A 183 17.77 5.46 6.21
N ASN A 184 18.21 6.57 5.62
CA ASN A 184 19.62 6.86 5.35
C ASN A 184 20.37 7.52 6.53
N GLY A 185 19.74 7.63 7.72
CA GLY A 185 20.34 8.25 8.91
C GLY A 185 20.46 9.78 8.87
N LYS A 186 19.98 10.46 7.82
CA LYS A 186 20.03 11.94 7.73
C LYS A 186 18.92 12.61 8.56
N LYS A 187 18.96 13.95 8.63
CA LYS A 187 17.94 14.77 9.31
C LYS A 187 16.54 14.54 8.75
N PHE A 188 15.55 14.52 9.65
CA PHE A 188 14.14 14.33 9.32
C PHE A 188 13.64 15.31 8.26
N LYS A 189 12.91 14.79 7.28
CA LYS A 189 12.16 15.56 6.28
C LYS A 189 10.83 14.84 6.01
N PRO A 190 9.67 15.38 6.44
CA PRO A 190 8.41 14.63 6.44
C PRO A 190 7.96 14.16 5.06
N GLY A 191 8.08 15.03 4.05
CA GLY A 191 7.76 14.67 2.67
C GLY A 191 8.70 13.60 2.10
N LYS A 192 9.97 13.65 2.47
CA LYS A 192 10.96 12.64 2.05
C LYS A 192 10.70 11.30 2.76
N ALA A 193 10.39 11.30 4.06
CA ALA A 193 10.06 10.07 4.81
C ALA A 193 8.90 9.30 4.17
N TYR A 194 7.84 10.01 3.74
CA TYR A 194 6.76 9.41 2.96
C TYR A 194 7.26 8.77 1.65
N LYS A 195 8.07 9.49 0.86
CA LYS A 195 8.61 8.95 -0.40
C LYS A 195 9.54 7.76 -0.19
N ASP A 196 10.43 7.84 0.80
CA ASP A 196 11.33 6.74 1.18
C ASP A 196 10.51 5.50 1.55
N SER A 197 9.43 5.66 2.34
CA SER A 197 8.53 4.55 2.68
C SER A 197 7.86 3.93 1.45
N LYS A 198 7.47 4.75 0.47
CA LYS A 198 6.85 4.26 -0.76
C LYS A 198 7.85 3.63 -1.73
N LEU A 199 9.11 4.05 -1.72
CA LEU A 199 10.19 3.37 -2.42
C LEU A 199 10.44 1.99 -1.80
N CYS A 200 10.44 1.88 -0.47
CA CYS A 200 10.55 0.61 0.24
C CYS A 200 9.44 -0.38 -0.14
N ASN A 201 8.22 0.11 -0.37
CA ASN A 201 7.10 -0.73 -0.83
C ASN A 201 7.35 -1.36 -2.21
N VAL A 202 7.94 -0.61 -3.16
CA VAL A 202 8.28 -1.14 -4.49
C VAL A 202 9.41 -2.17 -4.40
N LEU A 203 10.46 -1.88 -3.61
CA LEU A 203 11.55 -2.81 -3.36
C LEU A 203 11.07 -4.09 -2.66
N THR A 204 10.13 -3.96 -1.71
CA THR A 204 9.51 -5.09 -1.01
C THR A 204 8.71 -5.97 -1.98
N MET A 205 7.93 -5.38 -2.89
CA MET A 205 7.21 -6.15 -3.92
C MET A 205 8.17 -6.93 -4.82
N ARG A 206 9.28 -6.30 -5.23
CA ARG A 206 10.31 -6.97 -6.04
C ARG A 206 10.92 -8.16 -5.31
N GLU A 207 11.27 -8.00 -4.03
CA GLU A 207 11.81 -9.09 -3.23
C GLU A 207 10.77 -10.18 -2.97
N LEU A 208 9.51 -9.85 -2.72
CA LEU A 208 8.44 -10.84 -2.62
C LEU A 208 8.35 -11.69 -3.89
N HIS A 209 8.36 -11.04 -5.07
CA HIS A 209 8.40 -11.73 -6.35
C HIS A 209 9.63 -12.63 -6.48
N ARG A 210 10.83 -12.09 -6.28
CA ARG A 210 12.10 -12.81 -6.45
C ARG A 210 12.24 -13.99 -5.49
N ARG A 211 11.77 -13.84 -4.25
CA ARG A 211 11.90 -14.86 -3.20
C ARG A 211 10.84 -15.95 -3.29
N TYR A 212 9.61 -15.63 -3.73
CA TYR A 212 8.48 -16.53 -3.52
C TYR A 212 7.69 -16.90 -4.77
N HIS A 213 7.68 -16.08 -5.84
CA HIS A 213 6.79 -16.30 -6.98
C HIS A 213 6.93 -17.70 -7.60
N GLU A 214 8.16 -18.10 -7.96
CA GLU A 214 8.43 -19.41 -8.57
C GLU A 214 8.00 -20.58 -7.67
N SER A 215 8.14 -20.44 -6.35
CA SER A 215 7.84 -21.51 -5.39
C SER A 215 6.37 -21.60 -4.96
N THR A 216 5.61 -20.51 -5.07
CA THR A 216 4.24 -20.43 -4.54
C THR A 216 3.19 -20.14 -5.60
N ASN A 217 3.59 -19.72 -6.80
CA ASN A 217 2.72 -19.18 -7.84
C ASN A 217 1.86 -17.96 -7.40
N ILE A 218 2.17 -17.36 -6.24
CA ILE A 218 1.52 -16.12 -5.79
C ILE A 218 1.97 -14.99 -6.71
N VAL A 219 1.02 -14.17 -7.17
CA VAL A 219 1.29 -12.98 -7.96
C VAL A 219 1.60 -11.82 -7.03
N PHE A 220 2.84 -11.32 -7.09
CA PHE A 220 3.27 -10.13 -6.37
C PHE A 220 3.32 -8.96 -7.34
N SER A 221 2.58 -7.89 -7.05
CA SER A 221 2.60 -6.70 -7.91
C SER A 221 2.48 -5.42 -7.10
N SER A 222 2.89 -4.32 -7.71
CA SER A 222 2.58 -2.99 -7.21
C SER A 222 1.65 -2.29 -8.18
N LEU A 223 0.88 -1.31 -7.70
CA LEU A 223 0.16 -0.43 -8.61
C LEU A 223 0.19 1.04 -8.20
N TYR A 224 -0.01 1.89 -9.20
CA TYR A 224 -0.33 3.30 -9.06
C TYR A 224 -1.65 3.58 -9.79
N PRO A 225 -2.76 3.80 -9.06
CA PRO A 225 -4.09 3.93 -9.66
C PRO A 225 -4.35 5.30 -10.30
N GLY A 226 -3.37 6.21 -10.32
CA GLY A 226 -3.52 7.62 -10.67
C GLY A 226 -3.47 8.53 -9.44
N CYS A 227 -3.51 9.85 -9.65
CA CYS A 227 -3.40 10.76 -8.52
C CYS A 227 -4.76 11.15 -7.96
N VAL A 228 -5.00 10.73 -6.72
CA VAL A 228 -6.26 10.93 -6.01
C VAL A 228 -6.12 12.10 -5.03
N ALA A 229 -6.11 13.32 -5.57
CA ALA A 229 -5.83 14.54 -4.81
C ALA A 229 -6.90 14.90 -3.75
N THR A 230 -8.09 14.31 -3.82
CA THR A 230 -9.20 14.56 -2.88
C THR A 230 -9.17 13.65 -1.65
N THR A 231 -8.25 12.69 -1.59
CA THR A 231 -8.24 11.71 -0.50
C THR A 231 -7.84 12.31 0.83
N ALA A 232 -8.26 11.62 1.90
CA ALA A 232 -7.81 11.89 3.26
C ALA A 232 -6.29 11.81 3.44
N LEU A 233 -5.50 11.35 2.47
CA LEU A 233 -4.03 11.35 2.53
C LEU A 233 -3.46 12.77 2.70
N PHE A 234 -4.09 13.77 2.07
CA PHE A 234 -3.64 15.16 2.12
C PHE A 234 -4.31 15.99 3.24
N ARG A 235 -5.09 15.36 4.13
CA ARG A 235 -5.84 16.04 5.21
C ARG A 235 -4.97 16.88 6.16
N ASN A 236 -3.70 16.50 6.30
CA ASN A 236 -2.71 17.19 7.14
C ASN A 236 -1.87 18.21 6.36
N HIS A 237 -2.22 18.51 5.11
CA HIS A 237 -1.59 19.57 4.32
C HIS A 237 -2.34 20.89 4.51
N TYR A 238 -1.72 22.02 4.14
CA TYR A 238 -2.37 23.34 4.17
C TYR A 238 -3.75 23.34 3.47
N PRO A 239 -4.81 23.95 4.04
CA PRO A 239 -6.14 23.98 3.42
C PRO A 239 -6.15 24.57 2.00
N LEU A 240 -5.31 25.59 1.75
CA LEU A 240 -5.17 26.17 0.42
C LEU A 240 -4.61 25.15 -0.60
N PHE A 241 -3.64 24.34 -0.18
CA PHE A 241 -3.11 23.25 -1.00
C PHE A 241 -4.18 22.21 -1.30
N GLN A 242 -4.99 21.82 -0.30
CA GLN A 242 -6.09 20.85 -0.49
C GLN A 242 -7.11 21.31 -1.54
N LYS A 243 -7.33 22.63 -1.67
CA LYS A 243 -8.23 23.22 -2.69
C LYS A 243 -7.56 23.36 -4.06
N ILE A 244 -6.31 23.83 -4.12
CA ILE A 244 -5.62 24.13 -5.38
C ILE A 244 -5.07 22.87 -6.04
N PHE A 245 -4.53 21.93 -5.26
CA PHE A 245 -3.84 20.76 -5.79
C PHE A 245 -4.73 19.87 -6.68
N PRO A 246 -6.00 19.55 -6.34
CA PRO A 246 -6.88 18.84 -7.24
C PRO A 246 -7.12 19.57 -8.57
N LEU A 247 -7.30 20.90 -8.53
CA LEU A 247 -7.49 21.72 -9.73
C LEU A 247 -6.24 21.74 -10.60
N PHE A 248 -5.06 21.91 -9.99
CA PHE A 248 -3.78 21.82 -10.67
C PHE A 248 -3.60 20.44 -11.32
N GLN A 249 -3.95 19.37 -10.60
CA GLN A 249 -3.82 18.03 -11.16
C GLN A 249 -4.77 17.76 -12.31
N LYS A 250 -6.01 18.21 -12.19
CA LYS A 250 -7.04 18.07 -13.21
C LYS A 250 -6.71 18.87 -14.46
N ASN A 251 -6.33 20.14 -14.30
CA ASN A 251 -6.24 21.10 -15.40
C ASN A 251 -4.82 21.25 -15.98
N ILE A 252 -3.77 20.98 -15.19
CA ILE A 252 -2.38 21.19 -15.62
C ILE A 252 -1.67 19.87 -15.87
N THR A 253 -1.60 18.98 -14.88
CA THR A 253 -0.89 17.70 -15.06
C THR A 253 -1.71 16.68 -15.84
N GLY A 254 -3.05 16.80 -15.79
CA GLY A 254 -3.98 15.77 -16.25
C GLY A 254 -3.96 14.50 -15.40
N GLY A 255 -3.30 14.47 -14.23
CA GLY A 255 -3.06 13.26 -13.44
C GLY A 255 -4.18 12.88 -12.47
N PHE A 256 -5.19 13.74 -12.34
CA PHE A 256 -6.29 13.55 -11.39
C PHE A 256 -7.16 12.33 -11.76
N VAL A 257 -7.48 11.52 -10.76
CA VAL A 257 -8.52 10.48 -10.82
C VAL A 257 -9.46 10.62 -9.63
N SER A 258 -10.73 10.23 -9.81
CA SER A 258 -11.66 10.11 -8.69
C SER A 258 -11.25 8.95 -7.77
N GLU A 259 -11.71 8.99 -6.52
CA GLU A 259 -11.49 7.87 -5.59
C GLU A 259 -12.13 6.58 -6.11
N GLU A 260 -13.30 6.69 -6.74
CA GLU A 260 -14.04 5.57 -7.32
C GLU A 260 -13.23 4.88 -8.43
N LEU A 261 -12.78 5.63 -9.44
CA LEU A 261 -11.98 5.07 -10.54
C LEU A 261 -10.67 4.46 -10.02
N ALA A 262 -10.05 5.09 -9.02
CA ALA A 262 -8.85 4.54 -8.41
C ALA A 262 -9.13 3.23 -7.66
N GLY A 263 -10.26 3.12 -6.98
CA GLY A 263 -10.75 1.90 -6.35
C GLY A 263 -11.06 0.80 -7.36
N ASP A 264 -11.74 1.14 -8.46
CA ASP A 264 -12.05 0.21 -9.55
C ASP A 264 -10.77 -0.37 -10.16
N ARG A 265 -9.75 0.46 -10.39
CA ARG A 265 -8.43 0.00 -10.85
C ARG A 265 -7.74 -0.94 -9.88
N VAL A 266 -7.87 -0.71 -8.57
CA VAL A 266 -7.37 -1.68 -7.57
C VAL A 266 -8.14 -2.98 -7.66
N ALA A 267 -9.47 -2.93 -7.76
CA ALA A 267 -10.32 -4.11 -7.91
C ALA A 267 -9.99 -4.91 -9.18
N GLU A 268 -9.73 -4.23 -10.30
CA GLU A 268 -9.26 -4.86 -11.54
C GLU A 268 -7.93 -5.60 -11.33
N VAL A 269 -6.94 -4.96 -10.69
CA VAL A 269 -5.63 -5.60 -10.41
C VAL A 269 -5.77 -6.76 -9.42
N VAL A 270 -6.79 -6.77 -8.56
CA VAL A 270 -7.09 -7.88 -7.65
C VAL A 270 -7.77 -9.05 -8.39
N ALA A 271 -8.73 -8.78 -9.28
CA ALA A 271 -9.65 -9.81 -9.77
C ALA A 271 -9.50 -10.18 -11.26
N ASN A 272 -9.05 -9.28 -12.12
CA ASN A 272 -9.00 -9.53 -13.56
C ASN A 272 -7.77 -10.38 -13.92
N PRO A 273 -7.93 -11.50 -14.67
CA PRO A 273 -6.82 -12.33 -15.15
C PRO A 273 -5.75 -11.62 -15.98
N GLU A 274 -6.04 -10.47 -16.60
CA GLU A 274 -5.04 -9.68 -17.34
C GLU A 274 -3.86 -9.22 -16.45
N TYR A 275 -4.08 -9.15 -15.13
CA TYR A 275 -3.08 -8.74 -14.14
C TYR A 275 -2.34 -9.92 -13.48
N ASN A 276 -2.44 -11.12 -14.04
CA ASN A 276 -1.81 -12.37 -13.56
C ASN A 276 -0.27 -12.43 -13.71
N LYS A 277 0.38 -11.31 -14.01
CA LYS A 277 1.83 -11.24 -14.19
C LYS A 277 2.49 -10.68 -12.93
N SER A 278 3.30 -11.51 -12.27
CA SER A 278 4.07 -11.13 -11.09
C SER A 278 5.26 -10.24 -11.41
N GLY A 279 5.77 -9.53 -10.40
CA GLY A 279 6.91 -8.60 -10.49
C GLY A 279 6.58 -7.28 -11.18
N MET A 280 5.31 -7.05 -11.53
CA MET A 280 4.89 -5.90 -12.32
C MET A 280 4.54 -4.69 -11.44
N TYR A 281 4.87 -3.51 -11.94
CA TYR A 281 4.36 -2.25 -11.41
C TYR A 281 3.32 -1.66 -12.37
N TRP A 282 2.04 -1.87 -12.08
CA TRP A 282 0.93 -1.41 -12.91
C TRP A 282 0.67 0.09 -12.73
N SER A 283 0.49 0.81 -13.83
CA SER A 283 0.26 2.26 -13.80
C SER A 283 -0.73 2.68 -14.87
N TRP A 284 -1.43 3.77 -14.57
CA TRP A 284 -2.23 4.53 -15.54
C TRP A 284 -1.59 5.89 -15.86
N GLY A 285 -0.33 6.08 -15.44
CA GLY A 285 0.48 7.26 -15.68
C GLY A 285 -0.05 8.53 -15.01
N ASN A 286 0.57 9.66 -15.36
CA ASN A 286 0.25 10.97 -14.80
C ASN A 286 -0.62 11.84 -15.71
N ARG A 287 -1.12 11.28 -16.82
CA ARG A 287 -1.99 11.96 -17.78
C ARG A 287 -3.17 11.05 -18.08
N GLN A 288 -4.24 11.23 -17.34
CA GLN A 288 -5.45 10.43 -17.45
C GLN A 288 -6.20 10.77 -18.72
N LYS A 289 -6.74 9.72 -19.35
CA LYS A 289 -7.64 9.79 -20.49
C LYS A 289 -8.74 8.76 -20.25
N GLU A 290 -9.93 9.04 -20.74
CA GLU A 290 -11.01 8.07 -20.75
C GLU A 290 -10.59 6.79 -21.49
N GLY A 291 -10.97 5.63 -20.96
CA GLY A 291 -10.62 4.33 -21.54
C GLY A 291 -9.13 3.96 -21.50
N ARG A 292 -8.27 4.71 -20.80
CA ARG A 292 -6.84 4.39 -20.71
C ARG A 292 -6.62 3.02 -20.07
N LYS A 293 -5.97 2.12 -20.82
CA LYS A 293 -5.47 0.84 -20.30
C LYS A 293 -4.25 1.05 -19.41
N SER A 294 -4.08 0.14 -18.45
CA SER A 294 -2.86 0.04 -17.64
C SER A 294 -1.65 -0.32 -18.49
N PHE A 295 -0.47 -0.05 -17.97
CA PHE A 295 0.80 -0.48 -18.53
C PHE A 295 1.78 -0.80 -17.40
N VAL A 296 2.83 -1.55 -17.73
CA VAL A 296 3.93 -1.81 -16.80
C VAL A 296 4.84 -0.58 -16.77
N GLN A 297 4.92 0.06 -15.61
CA GLN A 297 5.69 1.28 -15.39
C GLN A 297 7.17 0.98 -15.19
N GLU A 298 8.02 1.71 -15.91
CA GLU A 298 9.45 1.74 -15.60
C GLU A 298 9.66 2.40 -14.23
N VAL A 299 10.40 1.72 -13.36
CA VAL A 299 10.75 2.20 -12.03
C VAL A 299 12.05 3.04 -12.05
N SER A 300 12.34 3.72 -10.94
CA SER A 300 13.61 4.44 -10.79
C SER A 300 14.79 3.48 -10.67
N ASN A 301 16.01 3.97 -10.91
CA ASN A 301 17.22 3.14 -10.79
C ASN A 301 17.36 2.55 -9.37
N GLU A 302 17.06 3.36 -8.34
CA GLU A 302 17.09 2.90 -6.95
C GLU A 302 15.98 1.88 -6.66
N ALA A 303 14.82 1.99 -7.30
CA ALA A 303 13.73 1.02 -7.16
C ALA A 303 13.98 -0.29 -7.95
N SER A 304 14.91 -0.29 -8.89
CA SER A 304 15.35 -1.48 -9.64
C SER A 304 16.65 -2.09 -9.11
N ASP A 305 17.21 -1.57 -8.02
CA ASP A 305 18.45 -2.03 -7.41
C ASP A 305 18.18 -3.27 -6.53
N ASP A 306 18.57 -4.44 -7.04
CA ASP A 306 18.29 -5.73 -6.38
C ASP A 306 19.15 -5.95 -5.12
N ASP A 307 20.38 -5.43 -5.08
CA ASP A 307 21.23 -5.51 -3.89
C ASP A 307 20.65 -4.65 -2.77
N LYS A 308 20.19 -3.45 -3.11
CA LYS A 308 19.48 -2.58 -2.17
C LYS A 308 18.17 -3.19 -1.71
N ALA A 309 17.41 -3.82 -2.60
CA ALA A 309 16.16 -4.50 -2.25
C ALA A 309 16.40 -5.64 -1.25
N LYS A 310 17.42 -6.47 -1.49
CA LYS A 310 17.83 -7.54 -0.59
C LYS A 310 18.27 -7.00 0.77
N LYS A 311 19.13 -5.98 0.79
CA LYS A 311 19.59 -5.33 2.04
C LYS A 311 18.42 -4.72 2.82
N LEU A 312 17.50 -4.04 2.15
CA LEU A 312 16.27 -3.51 2.75
C LEU A 312 15.45 -4.62 3.39
N TRP A 313 15.26 -5.74 2.70
CA TRP A 313 14.50 -6.89 3.20
C TRP A 313 15.10 -7.41 4.50
N ASP A 314 16.40 -7.71 4.50
CA ASP A 314 17.08 -8.34 5.63
C ASP A 314 17.10 -7.42 6.86
N LEU A 315 17.28 -6.11 6.65
CA LEU A 315 17.17 -5.11 7.72
C LEU A 315 15.73 -4.95 8.22
N SER A 316 14.75 -4.90 7.31
CA SER A 316 13.33 -4.79 7.69
C SER A 316 12.91 -6.00 8.53
N ALA A 317 13.33 -7.21 8.16
CA ALA A 317 13.08 -8.44 8.92
C ALA A 317 13.62 -8.37 10.34
N LYS A 318 14.82 -7.82 10.54
CA LYS A 318 15.38 -7.58 11.88
C LYS A 318 14.55 -6.58 12.66
N LEU A 319 14.20 -5.44 12.04
CA LEU A 319 13.43 -4.36 12.70
C LEU A 319 12.03 -4.81 13.13
N VAL A 320 11.38 -5.70 12.37
CA VAL A 320 10.05 -6.21 12.72
C VAL A 320 10.07 -7.51 13.53
N GLY A 321 11.25 -8.04 13.85
CA GLY A 321 11.43 -9.24 14.66
C GLY A 321 10.98 -10.53 13.97
N ILE A 322 11.41 -10.73 12.72
CA ILE A 322 11.19 -11.98 11.94
C ILE A 322 12.45 -12.49 11.22
N ALA A 323 13.62 -11.92 11.53
CA ALA A 323 14.92 -12.37 11.02
C ALA A 323 15.50 -13.51 11.85
#